data_AF-W0RBM7-F1
#
_entry.id   AF-W0RBM7-F1
#
_cell.length_a   1.000
_cell.length_b   1.000
_cell.length_c   1.000
_cell.angle_alpha   90.00
_cell.angle_beta   90.00
_cell.angle_gamma   90.00
#
_symmetry.space_group_name_H-M   'P 1'
#
loop_
_entity.id
_entity.type
_entity.pdbx_description
1 polymer ?
#
loop_
_entity_poly.entity_id
_entity_poly.type
_entity_poly.pdbx_seq_one_letter_code
_entity_poly.pdbx_strand_id
1 'polypeptide(L)'
;MPDTPILRHFWLVVLAVMLVNLVIWRQRLKAVVATGQATREEAREFLRGVAIVVAVFSLAGEGIVLAPGWPNPLCFYSEPWSAPGALAMWALTALAWGGLLAWVWLGAGAERLARLGAVLVAKPMPGRTYSARQVRLYVTGMIAVIAIGLAIEFTVMPKLPRCVSTHGLTTG
;
A
#
# COMPACT_ATOMS: atom_id res chain seq x y z
N MET A 1 -8.78 -2.05 24.75
CA MET A 1 -9.22 -0.97 23.83
C MET A 1 -10.66 -1.24 23.48
N PRO A 2 -11.56 -0.25 23.48
CA PRO A 2 -12.94 -0.48 23.05
C PRO A 2 -12.92 -0.99 21.61
N ASP A 3 -13.64 -2.08 21.36
CA ASP A 3 -13.82 -2.65 20.02
C ASP A 3 -14.49 -1.58 19.14
N THR A 4 -13.69 -0.88 18.35
CA THR A 4 -14.23 0.00 17.32
C THR A 4 -14.46 -0.88 16.10
N PRO A 5 -15.72 -1.21 15.75
CA PRO A 5 -16.02 -2.13 14.66
C PRO A 5 -15.45 -1.65 13.31
N ILE A 6 -15.16 -0.35 13.19
CA ILE A 6 -14.52 0.27 12.03
C ILE A 6 -13.08 -0.21 11.85
N LEU A 7 -12.29 -0.36 12.93
CA LEU A 7 -10.89 -0.75 12.81
C LEU A 7 -10.74 -2.19 12.35
N ARG A 8 -11.71 -3.08 12.64
CA ARG A 8 -11.74 -4.45 12.13
C ARG A 8 -11.66 -4.51 10.59
N HIS A 9 -12.25 -3.52 9.91
CA HIS A 9 -12.30 -3.40 8.45
C HIS A 9 -11.31 -2.37 7.91
N PHE A 10 -10.17 -2.21 8.59
CA PHE A 10 -9.16 -1.21 8.24
C PHE A 10 -8.73 -1.25 6.79
N TRP A 11 -8.58 -2.42 6.17
CA TRP A 11 -8.15 -2.51 4.78
C TRP A 11 -9.22 -1.98 3.80
N LEU A 12 -10.51 -2.09 4.16
CA LEU A 12 -11.60 -1.44 3.43
C LEU A 12 -11.58 0.09 3.62
N VAL A 13 -11.23 0.57 4.81
CA VAL A 13 -11.03 2.01 5.06
C VAL A 13 -9.86 2.53 4.21
N VAL A 14 -8.74 1.81 4.17
CA VAL A 14 -7.58 2.13 3.30
C VAL A 14 -8.01 2.16 1.83
N LEU A 15 -8.80 1.17 1.38
CA LEU A 15 -9.32 1.14 0.01
C LEU A 15 -10.17 2.39 -0.27
N ALA A 16 -11.10 2.74 0.61
CA ALA A 16 -11.96 3.91 0.44
C ALA A 16 -11.15 5.21 0.34
N VAL A 17 -10.16 5.41 1.22
CA VAL A 17 -9.25 6.57 1.18
C VAL A 17 -8.48 6.62 -0.13
N MET A 18 -7.98 5.48 -0.60
CA MET A 18 -7.24 5.41 -1.87
C MET A 18 -8.14 5.65 -3.09
N LEU A 19 -9.40 5.24 -3.07
CA LEU A 19 -10.38 5.58 -4.11
C LEU A 19 -10.64 7.08 -4.16
N VAL A 20 -10.74 7.76 -3.01
CA VAL A 20 -10.83 9.23 -2.96
C VAL A 20 -9.57 9.87 -3.57
N ASN A 21 -8.39 9.38 -3.22
CA ASN A 21 -7.12 9.85 -3.82
C ASN A 21 -7.09 9.65 -5.35
N LEU A 22 -7.60 8.53 -5.86
CA LEU A 22 -7.71 8.27 -7.30
C LEU A 22 -8.62 9.29 -8.00
N VAL A 23 -9.73 9.69 -7.37
CA VAL A 23 -10.61 10.75 -7.90
C VAL A 23 -9.86 12.09 -7.94
N ILE A 24 -9.13 12.44 -6.89
CA ILE A 24 -8.31 13.65 -6.84
C ILE A 24 -7.23 13.62 -7.93
N TRP A 25 -6.49 12.52 -8.05
CA TRP A 25 -5.46 12.34 -9.07
C TRP A 25 -6.02 12.37 -10.48
N ARG A 26 -7.24 11.85 -10.71
CA ARG A 26 -7.93 11.97 -12.00
C ARG A 26 -8.14 13.42 -12.40
N GLN A 27 -8.51 14.30 -11.47
CA GLN A 27 -8.65 15.73 -11.76
C GLN A 27 -7.29 16.37 -12.04
N ARG A 28 -6.25 16.04 -11.27
CA ARG A 28 -4.90 16.59 -11.44
C ARG A 28 -4.25 16.17 -12.74
N LEU A 29 -4.45 14.92 -13.16
CA LEU A 29 -3.92 14.40 -14.43
C LEU A 29 -4.52 15.08 -15.65
N LYS A 30 -5.73 15.66 -15.57
CA LYS A 30 -6.28 16.47 -16.67
C LYS A 30 -5.37 17.66 -17.01
N ALA A 31 -4.74 18.28 -16.02
CA ALA A 31 -3.81 19.39 -16.24
C ALA A 31 -2.52 18.92 -16.96
N VAL A 32 -2.00 17.74 -16.60
CA VAL A 32 -0.84 17.12 -17.28
C VAL A 32 -1.14 16.78 -18.73
N VAL A 33 -2.35 16.28 -18.99
CA VAL A 33 -2.82 16.01 -20.35
C VAL A 33 -2.97 17.31 -21.15
N ALA A 34 -3.50 18.37 -20.53
CA ALA A 34 -3.68 19.66 -21.19
C ALA A 34 -2.35 20.31 -21.61
N THR A 35 -1.26 20.05 -20.89
CA THR A 35 0.08 20.55 -21.23
C THR A 35 0.86 19.65 -22.19
N GLY A 36 0.26 18.55 -22.67
CA GLY A 36 0.90 17.60 -23.59
C GLY A 36 2.00 16.73 -22.94
N GLN A 37 2.15 16.77 -21.61
CA GLN A 37 3.14 15.97 -20.89
C GLN A 37 2.80 14.48 -20.84
N ALA A 38 1.52 14.14 -20.96
CA ALA A 38 1.03 12.76 -21.02
C ALA A 38 -0.22 12.68 -21.90
N THR A 39 -0.48 11.50 -22.46
CA THR A 39 -1.70 11.26 -23.23
C THR A 39 -2.89 10.95 -22.30
N ARG A 40 -4.12 11.14 -22.81
CA ARG A 40 -5.33 10.73 -22.09
C ARG A 40 -5.34 9.23 -21.78
N GLU A 41 -4.84 8.42 -22.70
CA GLU A 41 -4.80 6.97 -22.54
C GLU A 41 -3.76 6.56 -21.49
N GLU A 42 -2.57 7.16 -21.53
CA GLU A 42 -1.52 6.90 -20.53
C GLU A 42 -2.00 7.24 -19.10
N ALA A 43 -2.69 8.38 -18.92
CA ALA A 43 -3.27 8.75 -17.63
C ALA A 43 -4.37 7.77 -17.17
N ARG A 44 -5.20 7.28 -18.11
CA ARG A 44 -6.26 6.30 -17.83
C ARG A 44 -5.68 4.94 -17.44
N GLU A 45 -4.73 4.43 -18.21
CA GLU A 45 -4.02 3.19 -17.92
C GLU A 45 -3.34 3.25 -16.56
N PHE A 46 -2.67 4.36 -16.25
CA PHE A 46 -2.03 4.58 -14.96
C PHE A 46 -3.03 4.48 -13.80
N LEU A 47 -4.12 5.27 -13.86
CA LEU A 47 -5.14 5.25 -12.80
C LEU A 47 -5.83 3.88 -12.67
N ARG A 48 -6.08 3.20 -13.79
CA ARG A 48 -6.65 1.85 -13.79
C ARG A 48 -5.71 0.86 -13.12
N GLY A 49 -4.42 0.90 -13.44
CA GLY A 49 -3.40 0.05 -12.83
C GLY A 49 -3.33 0.26 -11.32
N VAL A 50 -3.27 1.53 -10.88
CA VAL A 50 -3.26 1.86 -9.44
C VAL A 50 -4.54 1.39 -8.75
N ALA A 51 -5.71 1.61 -9.36
CA ALA A 51 -6.99 1.15 -8.81
C ALA A 51 -7.02 -0.37 -8.62
N ILE A 52 -6.56 -1.13 -9.61
CA ILE A 52 -6.50 -2.60 -9.53
C ILE A 52 -5.55 -3.04 -8.42
N VAL A 53 -4.34 -2.50 -8.38
CA VAL A 53 -3.33 -2.90 -7.38
C VAL A 53 -3.82 -2.60 -5.96
N VAL A 54 -4.36 -1.39 -5.72
CA VAL A 54 -4.91 -1.02 -4.42
C VAL A 54 -6.09 -1.92 -4.04
N ALA A 55 -7.03 -2.17 -4.97
CA ALA A 55 -8.17 -3.03 -4.70
C ALA A 55 -7.74 -4.46 -4.35
N VAL A 56 -6.84 -5.06 -5.14
CA VAL A 56 -6.32 -6.41 -4.90
C VAL A 56 -5.60 -6.47 -3.55
N PHE A 57 -4.73 -5.51 -3.25
CA PHE A 57 -3.99 -5.49 -1.99
C PHE A 57 -4.91 -5.34 -0.78
N SER A 58 -5.84 -4.38 -0.82
CA SER A 58 -6.79 -4.14 0.28
C SER A 58 -7.73 -5.33 0.49
N LEU A 59 -8.30 -5.91 -0.57
CA LEU A 59 -9.21 -7.04 -0.43
C LEU A 59 -8.49 -8.31 0.04
N ALA A 60 -7.27 -8.56 -0.43
CA ALA A 60 -6.45 -9.66 0.06
C ALA A 60 -6.08 -9.46 1.55
N GLY A 61 -5.65 -8.25 1.93
CA GLY A 61 -5.35 -7.90 3.32
C GLY A 61 -6.56 -8.06 4.24
N GLU A 62 -7.73 -7.62 3.80
CA GLU A 62 -9.00 -7.80 4.53
C GLU A 62 -9.32 -9.29 4.73
N GLY A 63 -9.22 -10.10 3.67
CA GLY A 63 -9.44 -11.55 3.75
C GLY A 63 -8.48 -12.23 4.73
N ILE A 64 -7.21 -11.85 4.73
CA ILE A 64 -6.19 -12.38 5.66
C ILE A 64 -6.52 -12.02 7.11
N VAL A 65 -6.99 -10.81 7.38
CA VAL A 65 -7.35 -10.36 8.75
C VAL A 65 -8.63 -11.03 9.25
N LEU A 66 -9.63 -11.20 8.38
CA LEU A 66 -10.92 -11.78 8.77
C LEU A 66 -10.88 -13.29 8.94
N ALA A 67 -10.05 -14.01 8.16
CA ALA A 67 -9.97 -15.48 8.21
C ALA A 67 -9.66 -16.06 9.60
N PRO A 68 -8.70 -15.55 10.40
CA PRO A 68 -8.43 -16.01 11.76
C PRO A 68 -9.37 -15.42 12.82
N GLY A 69 -10.31 -14.54 12.43
CA GLY A 69 -11.24 -13.88 13.35
C GLY A 69 -10.56 -12.85 14.26
N TRP A 70 -9.52 -12.17 13.77
CA TRP A 70 -8.82 -11.16 14.56
C TRP A 70 -9.72 -9.95 14.87
N PRO A 71 -9.72 -9.44 16.11
CA PRO A 71 -10.50 -8.27 16.49
C PRO A 71 -9.93 -6.97 15.91
N ASN A 72 -8.63 -6.94 15.61
CA ASN A 72 -7.91 -5.78 15.11
C ASN A 72 -6.98 -6.19 13.95
N PRO A 73 -6.92 -5.43 12.85
CA PRO A 73 -5.98 -5.65 11.75
C PRO A 73 -4.52 -5.61 12.22
N LEU A 74 -4.18 -4.85 13.26
CA LEU A 74 -2.82 -4.79 13.79
C LEU A 74 -2.39 -6.07 14.51
N CYS A 75 -3.29 -7.03 14.69
CA CYS A 75 -2.99 -8.30 15.32
C CYS A 75 -1.88 -9.08 14.60
N PHE A 76 -1.72 -8.93 13.28
CA PHE A 76 -0.61 -9.59 12.57
C PHE A 76 0.78 -9.12 13.02
N TYR A 77 0.91 -7.92 13.61
CA TYR A 77 2.16 -7.44 14.21
C TYR A 77 2.43 -8.06 15.59
N SER A 78 1.39 -8.49 16.29
CA SER A 78 1.49 -9.08 17.63
C SER A 78 1.62 -10.60 17.63
N GLU A 79 1.18 -11.24 16.56
CA GLU A 79 1.26 -12.69 16.39
C GLU A 79 2.71 -13.16 16.16
N PRO A 80 3.05 -14.40 16.57
CA PRO A 80 4.32 -15.00 16.17
C PRO A 80 4.49 -14.96 14.66
N TRP A 81 5.73 -14.75 14.19
CA TRP A 81 6.05 -14.75 12.75
C TRP A 81 5.71 -16.06 12.06
N SER A 82 5.62 -17.16 12.82
CA SER A 82 5.22 -18.48 12.34
C SER A 82 3.70 -18.63 12.18
N ALA A 83 2.88 -17.68 12.66
CA ALA A 83 1.44 -17.75 12.52
C ALA A 83 1.03 -17.63 11.04
N PRO A 84 0.15 -18.51 10.52
CA PRO A 84 -0.20 -18.52 9.09
C PRO A 84 -0.72 -17.17 8.57
N GLY A 85 -1.56 -16.47 9.35
CA GLY A 85 -2.08 -15.15 8.97
C GLY A 85 -0.99 -14.07 8.90
N ALA A 86 -0.02 -14.10 9.83
CA ALA A 86 1.10 -13.18 9.82
C ALA A 86 2.01 -13.46 8.60
N LEU A 87 2.34 -14.72 8.33
CA LEU A 87 3.09 -15.13 7.13
C LEU A 87 2.39 -14.69 5.84
N ALA A 88 1.08 -14.88 5.75
CA ALA A 88 0.30 -14.46 4.59
C ALA A 88 0.37 -12.94 4.37
N MET A 89 0.25 -12.15 5.43
CA MET A 89 0.33 -10.68 5.35
C MET A 89 1.74 -10.21 4.96
N TRP A 90 2.79 -10.85 5.51
CA TRP A 90 4.18 -10.56 5.15
C TRP A 90 4.48 -10.94 3.70
N ALA A 91 3.99 -12.08 3.24
CA ALA A 91 4.11 -12.50 1.85
C ALA A 91 3.40 -11.51 0.91
N LEU A 92 2.16 -11.11 1.22
CA LEU A 92 1.42 -10.12 0.45
C LEU A 92 2.18 -8.79 0.36
N THR A 93 2.74 -8.32 1.47
CA THR A 93 3.52 -7.08 1.54
C THR A 93 4.82 -7.19 0.73
N ALA A 94 5.55 -8.30 0.87
CA ALA A 94 6.78 -8.56 0.14
C ALA A 94 6.54 -8.65 -1.38
N LEU A 95 5.45 -9.29 -1.81
CA LEU A 95 5.04 -9.35 -3.21
C LEU A 95 4.66 -7.97 -3.74
N ALA A 96 3.95 -7.15 -2.96
CA ALA A 96 3.60 -5.79 -3.36
C ALA A 96 4.86 -4.91 -3.54
N TRP A 97 5.79 -4.98 -2.59
CA TRP A 97 7.05 -4.23 -2.66
C TRP A 97 7.96 -4.72 -3.78
N GLY A 98 8.13 -6.04 -3.90
CA GLY A 98 8.91 -6.67 -4.97
C GLY A 98 8.34 -6.35 -6.35
N GLY A 99 7.02 -6.42 -6.50
CA GLY A 99 6.31 -6.06 -7.73
C GLY A 99 6.48 -4.58 -8.09
N LEU A 100 6.38 -3.68 -7.11
CA LEU A 100 6.62 -2.24 -7.29
C LEU A 100 8.07 -1.97 -7.72
N LEU A 101 9.05 -2.59 -7.05
CA LEU A 101 10.46 -2.47 -7.39
C LEU A 101 10.76 -3.04 -8.77
N ALA A 102 10.23 -4.20 -9.11
CA ALA A 102 10.37 -4.80 -10.43
C ALA A 102 9.76 -3.89 -11.52
N TRP A 103 8.57 -3.32 -11.27
CA TRP A 103 7.94 -2.38 -12.19
C TRP A 103 8.77 -1.10 -12.40
N VAL A 104 9.43 -0.61 -11.36
CA VAL A 104 10.25 0.62 -11.38
C VAL A 104 11.65 0.40 -11.96
N TRP A 105 12.28 -0.75 -11.70
CA TRP A 105 13.64 -1.06 -12.14
C TRP A 105 13.72 -1.81 -13.46
N LEU A 106 12.82 -2.76 -13.70
CA LEU A 106 12.83 -3.63 -14.87
C LEU A 106 11.78 -3.25 -15.91
N GLY A 107 10.74 -2.51 -15.49
CA GLY A 107 9.66 -2.03 -16.36
C GLY A 107 9.73 -0.55 -16.69
N ALA A 108 8.63 -0.04 -17.26
CA ALA A 108 8.45 1.37 -17.61
C ALA A 108 7.94 2.24 -16.44
N GLY A 109 7.97 1.72 -15.22
CA GLY A 109 7.35 2.36 -14.06
C GLY A 109 8.03 3.66 -13.66
N ALA A 110 9.37 3.69 -13.68
CA ALA A 110 10.13 4.88 -13.36
C ALA A 110 9.87 6.01 -14.35
N GLU A 111 9.80 5.71 -15.64
CA GLU A 111 9.53 6.67 -16.71
C GLU A 111 8.10 7.21 -16.63
N ARG A 112 7.11 6.34 -16.35
CA ARG A 112 5.72 6.77 -16.14
C ARG A 112 5.59 7.66 -14.90
N LEU A 113 6.19 7.27 -13.78
CA LEU A 113 6.19 8.07 -12.54
C LEU A 113 6.99 9.38 -12.68
N ALA A 114 8.04 9.41 -13.49
CA ALA A 114 8.81 10.62 -13.75
C ALA A 114 7.97 11.72 -14.42
N ARG A 115 7.05 11.32 -15.32
CA ARG A 115 6.12 12.22 -16.02
C ARG A 115 4.89 12.54 -15.18
N LEU A 116 4.29 11.53 -14.56
CA LEU A 116 2.99 11.65 -13.89
C LEU A 116 3.11 11.98 -12.39
N GLY A 117 4.22 11.64 -11.74
CA GLY A 117 4.37 11.66 -10.28
C GLY A 117 4.36 13.06 -9.67
N ALA A 118 4.85 14.07 -10.39
CA ALA A 118 4.91 15.45 -9.90
C ALA A 118 3.54 16.09 -9.61
N VAL A 119 2.44 15.52 -10.15
CA VAL A 119 1.07 15.97 -9.85
C VAL A 119 0.37 15.13 -8.79
N LEU A 120 0.95 13.99 -8.39
CA LEU A 120 0.39 13.13 -7.36
C LEU A 120 0.70 13.64 -5.95
N VAL A 121 1.73 14.48 -5.79
CA VAL A 121 2.13 15.11 -4.51
C VAL A 121 1.14 16.19 -4.08
N ALA A 122 1.05 16.45 -2.76
CA ALA A 122 0.06 17.37 -2.17
C ALA A 122 0.06 18.77 -2.80
N LYS A 123 1.24 19.30 -3.15
CA LYS A 123 1.42 20.55 -3.89
C LYS A 123 1.96 20.23 -5.29
N PRO A 124 1.11 20.18 -6.32
CA PRO A 124 1.56 19.95 -7.69
C PRO A 124 2.61 20.99 -8.08
N MET A 125 3.67 20.57 -8.75
CA MET A 125 4.69 21.46 -9.29
C MET A 125 4.66 21.39 -10.82
N PRO A 126 3.79 22.18 -11.48
CA PRO A 126 3.69 22.19 -12.93
C PRO A 126 5.07 22.47 -13.56
N GLY A 127 5.46 21.67 -14.54
CA GLY A 127 6.75 21.81 -15.23
C GLY A 127 7.93 21.10 -14.57
N ARG A 128 7.77 20.54 -13.35
CA ARG A 128 8.81 19.72 -12.72
C ARG A 128 8.74 18.29 -13.25
N THR A 129 9.75 17.88 -13.99
CA THR A 129 9.97 16.48 -14.36
C THR A 129 11.05 15.88 -13.45
N TYR A 130 10.91 14.60 -13.14
CA TYR A 130 11.96 13.84 -12.45
C TYR A 130 12.70 12.97 -13.45
N SER A 131 13.97 12.65 -13.18
CA SER A 131 14.64 11.60 -13.95
C SER A 131 14.18 10.22 -13.46
N ALA A 132 14.17 9.22 -14.35
CA ALA A 132 13.86 7.84 -13.97
C ALA A 132 14.78 7.34 -12.84
N ARG A 133 16.04 7.77 -12.83
CA ARG A 133 17.00 7.48 -11.74
C ARG A 133 16.56 8.04 -10.40
N GLN A 134 16.07 9.29 -10.36
CA GLN A 134 15.55 9.89 -9.13
C GLN A 134 14.35 9.11 -8.60
N VAL A 135 13.42 8.72 -9.48
CA VAL A 135 12.25 7.92 -9.11
C VAL A 135 12.67 6.56 -8.54
N ARG A 136 13.57 5.85 -9.22
CA ARG A 136 14.09 4.54 -8.77
C ARG A 136 14.69 4.64 -7.37
N LEU A 137 15.61 5.59 -7.17
CA LEU A 137 16.26 5.80 -5.88
C LEU A 137 15.27 6.21 -4.79
N TYR A 138 14.30 7.07 -5.11
CA TYR A 138 13.29 7.51 -4.15
C TYR A 138 12.39 6.34 -3.71
N VAL A 139 11.85 5.57 -4.66
CA VAL A 139 10.98 4.43 -4.35
C VAL A 139 11.74 3.36 -3.58
N THR A 140 12.96 3.02 -4.01
CA THR A 140 13.81 2.05 -3.29
C THR A 140 14.17 2.54 -1.90
N GLY A 141 14.57 3.81 -1.75
CA GLY A 141 14.88 4.41 -0.46
C GLY A 141 13.68 4.40 0.48
N MET A 142 12.49 4.75 -0.01
CA MET A 142 11.26 4.72 0.78
C MET A 142 10.93 3.31 1.27
N ILE A 143 11.00 2.30 0.39
CA ILE A 143 10.78 0.90 0.77
C ILE A 143 11.82 0.44 1.79
N ALA A 144 13.10 0.79 1.59
CA ALA A 144 14.17 0.45 2.53
C ALA A 144 13.94 1.08 3.92
N VAL A 145 13.56 2.36 3.98
CA VAL A 145 13.25 3.05 5.24
C VAL A 145 12.07 2.39 5.95
N ILE A 146 11.00 2.05 5.23
CA ILE A 146 9.85 1.35 5.82
C ILE A 146 10.26 -0.03 6.31
N ALA A 147 11.02 -0.80 5.53
CA ALA A 147 11.52 -2.13 5.91
C ALA A 147 12.37 -2.08 7.18
N ILE A 148 13.27 -1.10 7.27
CA ILE A 148 14.10 -0.87 8.46
C ILE A 148 13.23 -0.48 9.66
N GLY A 149 12.26 0.41 9.46
CA GLY A 149 11.30 0.81 10.50
C GLY A 149 10.54 -0.38 11.06
N LEU A 150 10.05 -1.26 10.20
CA LEU A 150 9.37 -2.50 10.59
C LEU A 150 10.32 -3.45 11.34
N ALA A 151 11.56 -3.63 10.86
CA ALA A 151 12.55 -4.46 11.55
C ALA A 151 12.89 -3.92 12.95
N ILE A 152 13.00 -2.60 13.11
CA ILE A 152 13.21 -1.95 14.41
C ILE A 152 11.98 -2.15 15.30
N GLU A 153 10.77 -1.93 14.79
CA GLU A 153 9.52 -2.17 15.52
C GLU A 153 9.46 -3.60 16.09
N PHE A 154 9.83 -4.60 15.29
CA PHE A 154 9.87 -5.99 15.73
C PHE A 154 10.94 -6.34 16.75
N THR A 155 12.02 -5.57 16.81
CA THR A 155 13.14 -5.83 17.74
C THR A 155 12.99 -5.06 19.05
N VAL A 156 12.39 -3.88 19.01
CA VAL A 156 12.35 -2.94 20.15
C VAL A 156 11.00 -2.94 20.85
N MET A 157 9.88 -3.12 20.12
CA MET A 157 8.57 -3.02 20.77
C MET A 157 8.29 -4.25 21.64
N PRO A 158 7.86 -4.05 22.90
CA PRO A 158 7.40 -5.16 23.73
C PRO A 158 6.24 -5.84 22.99
N LYS A 159 6.25 -7.18 22.96
CA LYS A 159 5.19 -7.95 22.31
C LYS A 159 3.85 -7.46 22.84
N LEU A 160 3.04 -6.86 21.96
CA LEU A 160 1.69 -6.45 22.31
C LEU A 160 0.93 -7.66 22.89
N PRO A 161 -0.02 -7.46 23.80
CA PRO A 161 -0.86 -8.54 24.31
C PRO A 161 -1.37 -9.36 23.13
N ARG A 162 -1.18 -10.69 23.17
CA ARG A 162 -1.57 -11.57 22.06
C ARG A 162 -3.04 -11.33 21.71
N CYS A 163 -3.31 -11.17 20.42
CA CYS A 163 -4.67 -11.17 19.94
C CYS A 163 -5.23 -12.59 20.00
N VAL A 164 -5.91 -12.93 21.10
CA VAL A 164 -6.58 -14.23 21.21
C VAL A 164 -7.67 -14.31 20.14
N SER A 165 -7.56 -15.28 19.24
CA SER A 165 -8.61 -15.55 18.25
C SER A 165 -9.90 -15.93 18.97
N THR A 166 -11.01 -15.33 18.55
CA THR A 166 -12.35 -15.62 19.07
C THR A 166 -12.80 -17.06 18.81
N HIS A 167 -12.18 -17.75 17.84
CA HIS A 167 -12.48 -19.15 17.52
C HIS A 167 -11.86 -20.17 18.50
N GLY A 168 -10.89 -19.77 19.32
CA GLY A 168 -10.25 -20.65 20.30
C GLY A 168 -11.04 -20.88 21.60
N LEU A 169 -12.17 -20.19 21.78
CA LEU A 169 -12.97 -20.24 23.01
C LEU A 169 -14.12 -21.28 22.97
N THR A 170 -14.31 -21.98 21.85
CA THR A 170 -15.46 -22.90 21.66
C THR A 170 -15.12 -24.39 21.69
N THR A 171 -13.91 -24.78 22.09
CA THR A 171 -13.53 -26.21 22.22
C THR A 171 -13.14 -26.56 23.65
N GLY A 172 -14.07 -26.33 24.59
CA GLY A 172 -14.00 -26.78 25.98
C GLY A 172 -15.20 -27.66 26.32
#